data_AF-A0A9W7FNU5-F1
#
_entry.id   AF-A0A9W7FNU5-F1
#
_cell.length_a   1.000
_cell.length_b   1.000
_cell.length_c   1.000
_cell.angle_alpha   90.00
_cell.angle_beta   90.00
_cell.angle_gamma   90.00
#
_symmetry.space_group_name_H-M   'P 1'
#
loop_
_entity.id
_entity.type
_entity.pdbx_description
1 polymer ?
#
loop_
_entity_poly.entity_id
_entity_poly.type
_entity_poly.pdbx_seq_one_letter_code
_entity_poly.pdbx_strand_id
1 'polypeptide(L)'
;MSYTNQRTSLSSLPILRIPRSHPHPHYVAYITPSDFGRPKISSLTGSEISRFRQEIITHFQRTQNSWLAVDTESVINYVPVDQEYEGACTFVSLINCSKLVQSQNVFTKPLTKVAKDWKPLWQKIVKDAQRNEDVVDIAEMLDLSLQKRFLKPSSKISYLPIRSSGNREMSFNKSFYTPIPELSTRYSVSIADITAAEFVYQNAFYIETHLSKNLPLVINFAEHTRTCVGYNNTSLLFCDNWTPNIEVRDDTVYESYWKAGLSVVDKWAVYSWMREVLYVVDDDYEEEDGVKEGRSVDDAIEID
;
A
#
# COMPACT_ATOMS: atom_id res chain seq x y z
N MET A 1 5.21 19.30 -8.59
CA MET A 1 5.36 17.85 -8.87
C MET A 1 3.97 17.28 -9.10
N SER A 2 3.76 16.45 -10.14
CA SER A 2 2.48 15.74 -10.36
C SER A 2 2.71 14.25 -10.22
N TYR A 3 1.97 13.61 -9.33
CA TYR A 3 2.03 12.18 -9.08
C TYR A 3 1.45 11.39 -10.25
N THR A 4 0.43 11.93 -10.93
CA THR A 4 -0.12 11.34 -12.15
C THR A 4 0.94 11.26 -13.24
N ASN A 5 1.74 12.31 -13.42
CA ASN A 5 2.84 12.32 -14.40
C ASN A 5 3.94 11.31 -14.04
N GLN A 6 4.28 11.17 -12.76
CA GLN A 6 5.22 10.13 -12.32
C GLN A 6 4.70 8.74 -12.68
N ARG A 7 3.42 8.47 -12.44
CA ARG A 7 2.81 7.17 -12.76
C ARG A 7 2.71 6.92 -14.27
N THR A 8 2.28 7.90 -15.07
CA THR A 8 2.17 7.74 -16.53
C THR A 8 3.53 7.61 -17.20
N SER A 9 4.61 8.11 -16.58
CA SER A 9 5.97 7.90 -17.09
C SER A 9 6.33 6.41 -17.15
N LEU A 10 5.77 5.56 -16.29
CA LEU A 10 5.99 4.11 -16.33
C LEU A 10 5.44 3.47 -17.61
N SER A 11 4.44 4.07 -18.26
CA SER A 11 3.90 3.57 -19.53
C SER A 11 4.94 3.57 -20.65
N SER A 12 6.06 4.31 -20.48
CA SER A 12 7.19 4.29 -21.40
C SER A 12 8.19 3.15 -21.12
N LEU A 13 8.11 2.50 -19.95
CA LEU A 13 9.00 1.41 -19.59
C LEU A 13 8.59 0.10 -20.27
N PRO A 14 9.57 -0.79 -20.54
CA PRO A 14 9.29 -2.10 -21.11
C PRO A 14 8.38 -2.91 -20.18
N ILE A 15 7.41 -3.57 -20.81
CA ILE A 15 6.46 -4.46 -20.17
C ILE A 15 7.20 -5.66 -19.56
N LEU A 16 6.87 -5.99 -18.31
CA LEU A 16 7.25 -7.28 -17.72
C LEU A 16 6.01 -8.18 -17.68
N ARG A 17 6.14 -9.38 -18.25
CA ARG A 17 5.07 -10.39 -18.26
C ARG A 17 5.35 -11.45 -17.21
N ILE A 18 4.29 -11.88 -16.52
CA ILE A 18 4.32 -13.14 -15.78
C ILE A 18 4.36 -14.28 -16.82
N PRO A 19 5.37 -15.14 -16.83
CA PRO A 19 5.42 -16.28 -17.74
C PRO A 19 4.21 -17.18 -17.51
N ARG A 20 3.38 -17.39 -18.55
CA ARG A 20 2.16 -18.23 -18.46
C ARG A 20 2.45 -19.72 -18.21
N SER A 21 3.68 -20.15 -18.47
CA SER A 21 4.09 -21.55 -18.54
C SER A 21 4.92 -22.03 -17.35
N HIS A 22 5.22 -21.17 -16.37
CA HIS A 22 5.89 -21.66 -15.17
C HIS A 22 4.89 -22.36 -14.26
N PRO A 23 5.24 -23.54 -13.70
CA PRO A 23 4.45 -24.12 -12.63
C PRO A 23 4.31 -23.03 -11.58
N HIS A 24 3.07 -22.63 -11.31
CA HIS A 24 2.75 -21.61 -10.33
C HIS A 24 3.60 -21.91 -9.09
N PRO A 25 4.55 -21.04 -8.70
CA PRO A 25 5.30 -21.26 -7.48
C PRO A 25 4.35 -20.91 -6.34
N HIS A 26 3.34 -21.72 -6.06
CA HIS A 26 2.28 -21.41 -5.09
C HIS A 26 1.54 -20.06 -5.30
N TYR A 27 1.84 -19.29 -6.36
CA TYR A 27 1.30 -17.96 -6.61
C TYR A 27 0.01 -18.07 -7.41
N VAL A 28 -1.09 -18.06 -6.64
CA VAL A 28 -2.47 -17.63 -6.92
C VAL A 28 -2.94 -17.67 -8.38
N ALA A 29 -4.04 -18.40 -8.61
CA ALA A 29 -4.78 -18.48 -9.85
C ALA A 29 -5.15 -17.10 -10.43
N TYR A 30 -5.30 -17.01 -11.76
CA TYR A 30 -5.80 -15.82 -12.43
C TYR A 30 -7.14 -15.39 -11.82
N ILE A 31 -7.19 -14.18 -11.25
CA ILE A 31 -8.41 -13.64 -10.69
C ILE A 31 -9.26 -13.02 -11.78
N THR A 32 -10.54 -13.39 -11.76
CA THR A 32 -11.60 -12.79 -12.55
C THR A 32 -12.55 -12.03 -11.61
N PRO A 33 -13.21 -10.94 -12.06
CA PRO A 33 -14.19 -10.23 -11.25
C PRO A 33 -15.34 -11.11 -10.71
N SER A 34 -15.57 -12.29 -11.32
CA SER A 34 -16.53 -13.30 -10.85
C SER A 34 -16.08 -14.06 -9.61
N ASP A 35 -14.81 -13.95 -9.20
CA ASP A 35 -14.28 -14.65 -8.03
C ASP A 35 -14.63 -13.95 -6.71
N PHE A 36 -15.23 -12.75 -6.72
CA PHE A 36 -15.72 -12.08 -5.51
C PHE A 36 -17.12 -12.60 -5.16
N GLY A 37 -17.19 -13.57 -4.24
CA GLY A 37 -18.45 -14.05 -3.68
C GLY A 37 -19.18 -12.94 -2.91
N ARG A 38 -20.47 -13.13 -2.62
CA ARG A 38 -21.17 -12.23 -1.69
C ARG A 38 -20.65 -12.52 -0.27
N PRO A 39 -19.99 -11.56 0.41
CA PRO A 39 -19.43 -11.81 1.72
C PRO A 39 -20.53 -12.09 2.75
N LYS A 40 -20.25 -12.99 3.70
CA LYS A 40 -21.07 -13.12 4.91
C LYS A 40 -20.65 -12.02 5.89
N ILE A 41 -21.60 -11.15 6.24
CA ILE A 41 -21.37 -10.02 7.16
C ILE A 41 -22.00 -10.34 8.51
N SER A 42 -21.22 -10.23 9.58
CA SER A 42 -21.72 -10.33 10.96
C SER A 42 -21.24 -9.15 11.80
N SER A 43 -22.08 -8.66 12.71
CA SER A 43 -21.72 -7.59 13.64
C SER A 43 -20.91 -8.12 14.83
N LEU A 44 -20.00 -7.29 15.36
CA LEU A 44 -19.13 -7.60 16.49
C LEU A 44 -19.39 -6.66 17.67
N THR A 45 -19.29 -7.20 18.88
CA THR A 45 -19.26 -6.44 20.13
C THR A 45 -17.88 -5.83 20.39
N GLY A 46 -17.80 -4.82 21.26
CA GLY A 46 -16.52 -4.20 21.63
C GLY A 46 -15.51 -5.17 22.25
N SER A 47 -15.98 -6.17 22.99
CA SER A 47 -15.12 -7.21 23.57
C SER A 47 -14.58 -8.17 22.49
N GLU A 48 -15.39 -8.53 21.49
CA GLU A 48 -14.95 -9.34 20.36
C GLU A 48 -13.92 -8.63 19.50
N ILE A 49 -14.12 -7.33 19.23
CA ILE A 49 -13.16 -6.48 18.54
C ILE A 49 -11.83 -6.47 19.29
N SER A 50 -11.85 -6.15 20.59
CA SER A 50 -10.65 -6.02 21.40
C SER A 50 -9.88 -7.34 21.49
N ARG A 51 -10.59 -8.45 21.75
CA ARG A 51 -10.01 -9.79 21.83
C ARG A 51 -9.35 -10.18 20.50
N PHE A 52 -10.07 -10.02 19.38
CA PHE A 52 -9.53 -10.38 18.08
C PHE A 52 -8.27 -9.56 17.74
N ARG A 53 -8.26 -8.25 18.01
CA ARG A 53 -7.09 -7.41 17.77
C ARG A 53 -5.90 -7.83 18.61
N GLN A 54 -6.12 -8.16 19.89
CA GLN A 54 -5.05 -8.68 20.76
C GLN A 54 -4.49 -10.00 20.23
N GLU A 55 -5.37 -10.93 19.85
CA GLU A 55 -4.98 -12.23 19.28
C GLU A 55 -4.19 -12.06 17.99
N ILE A 56 -4.70 -11.27 17.03
CA ILE A 56 -4.09 -11.21 15.70
C ILE A 56 -2.70 -10.58 15.72
N ILE A 57 -2.47 -9.58 16.56
CA ILE A 57 -1.16 -8.90 16.65
C ILE A 57 -0.06 -9.86 17.14
N THR A 58 -0.40 -10.89 17.90
CA THR A 58 0.60 -11.91 18.32
C THR A 58 1.27 -12.61 17.14
N HIS A 59 0.60 -12.68 15.99
CA HIS A 59 1.15 -13.27 14.75
C HIS A 59 2.05 -12.30 13.96
N PHE A 60 2.06 -11.01 14.32
CA PHE A 60 2.80 -9.94 13.65
C PHE A 60 3.91 -9.33 14.53
N GLN A 61 4.28 -10.00 15.61
CA GLN A 61 5.31 -9.52 16.54
C GLN A 61 6.69 -9.42 15.88
N ARG A 62 7.48 -8.41 16.29
CA ARG A 62 8.81 -8.11 15.73
C ARG A 62 9.79 -9.27 15.93
N THR A 63 10.07 -9.95 14.84
CA THR A 63 11.03 -11.06 14.68
C THR A 63 11.71 -10.92 13.31
N GLN A 64 12.63 -11.82 12.96
CA GLN A 64 13.27 -11.80 11.64
C GLN A 64 12.28 -11.93 10.47
N ASN A 65 11.17 -12.64 10.67
CA ASN A 65 10.21 -12.95 9.61
C ASN A 65 8.79 -12.45 9.90
N SER A 66 8.64 -11.59 10.90
CA SER A 66 7.37 -10.98 11.27
C SER A 66 7.63 -9.60 11.84
N TRP A 67 6.84 -8.61 11.46
CA TRP A 67 7.04 -7.25 11.92
C TRP A 67 5.73 -6.49 12.00
N LEU A 68 5.62 -5.65 13.03
CA LEU A 68 4.59 -4.64 13.17
C LEU A 68 5.26 -3.26 13.13
N ALA A 69 4.90 -2.49 12.11
CA ALA A 69 5.47 -1.19 11.80
C ALA A 69 4.97 -0.08 12.75
N VAL A 70 3.81 -0.29 13.36
CA VAL A 70 3.27 0.58 14.42
C VAL A 70 3.35 -0.11 15.78
N ASP A 71 3.16 0.63 16.85
CA ASP A 71 3.02 0.03 18.18
C ASP A 71 1.71 -0.79 18.29
N THR A 72 1.75 -1.80 19.16
CA THR A 72 0.62 -2.71 19.40
C THR A 72 -0.65 -1.96 19.84
N GLU A 73 -0.49 -0.91 20.64
CA GLU A 73 -1.62 -0.15 21.19
C GLU A 73 -2.37 0.60 20.09
N SER A 74 -1.66 1.18 19.12
CA SER A 74 -2.22 1.84 17.94
C SER A 74 -3.12 0.90 17.11
N VAL A 75 -2.77 -0.38 17.00
CA VAL A 75 -3.59 -1.38 16.29
C VAL A 75 -4.79 -1.81 17.14
N ILE A 76 -4.59 -2.09 18.44
CA ILE A 76 -5.66 -2.48 19.36
C ILE A 76 -6.73 -1.38 19.44
N ASN A 77 -6.30 -0.13 19.54
CA ASN A 77 -7.15 1.04 19.68
C ASN A 77 -7.50 1.68 18.33
N TYR A 78 -7.20 1.02 17.21
CA TYR A 78 -7.45 1.57 15.88
C TYR A 78 -8.94 1.90 15.68
N VAL A 79 -9.26 3.18 15.50
CA VAL A 79 -10.60 3.62 15.14
C VAL A 79 -10.52 4.22 13.74
N PRO A 80 -10.92 3.50 12.68
CA PRO A 80 -10.85 4.00 11.32
C PRO A 80 -11.80 5.18 11.13
N VAL A 81 -11.40 6.10 10.26
CA VAL A 81 -12.39 6.83 9.46
C VAL A 81 -12.97 5.82 8.48
N ASP A 82 -14.28 5.60 8.55
CA ASP A 82 -14.99 4.73 7.61
C ASP A 82 -15.12 5.42 6.26
N GLN A 83 -14.75 4.72 5.19
CA GLN A 83 -14.74 5.26 3.85
C GLN A 83 -16.13 5.52 3.30
N GLU A 84 -17.17 4.78 3.71
CA GLU A 84 -18.59 4.82 3.31
C GLU A 84 -18.96 4.90 1.80
N TYR A 85 -18.23 5.68 1.01
CA TYR A 85 -18.35 5.87 -0.43
C TYR A 85 -17.36 4.98 -1.18
N GLU A 86 -17.82 4.49 -2.34
CA GLU A 86 -16.97 3.82 -3.32
C GLU A 86 -15.86 4.77 -3.80
N GLY A 87 -14.68 4.23 -4.10
CA GLY A 87 -13.50 5.02 -4.50
C GLY A 87 -12.81 5.85 -3.41
N ALA A 88 -13.49 6.17 -2.28
CA ALA A 88 -12.91 6.99 -1.20
C ALA A 88 -11.78 6.32 -0.41
N CYS A 89 -11.52 5.03 -0.66
CA CYS A 89 -10.51 4.22 0.01
C CYS A 89 -9.11 4.84 -0.07
N THR A 90 -8.75 5.54 -1.16
CA THR A 90 -7.44 6.18 -1.32
C THR A 90 -7.27 7.36 -0.35
N PHE A 91 -8.21 8.29 -0.35
CA PHE A 91 -8.17 9.47 0.51
C PHE A 91 -8.29 9.10 1.99
N VAL A 92 -9.19 8.18 2.32
CA VAL A 92 -9.42 7.74 3.70
C VAL A 92 -8.24 6.91 4.22
N SER A 93 -7.58 6.11 3.38
CA SER A 93 -6.31 5.46 3.76
C SER A 93 -5.24 6.46 4.14
N LEU A 94 -5.10 7.57 3.40
CA LEU A 94 -4.11 8.60 3.74
C LEU A 94 -4.41 9.24 5.11
N ILE A 95 -5.69 9.49 5.42
CA ILE A 95 -6.11 10.00 6.73
C ILE A 95 -5.80 8.98 7.83
N ASN A 96 -6.19 7.71 7.64
CA ASN A 96 -5.99 6.65 8.62
C ASN A 96 -4.51 6.33 8.84
N CYS A 97 -3.70 6.31 7.79
CA CYS A 97 -2.25 6.20 7.88
C CYS A 97 -1.65 7.36 8.66
N SER A 98 -2.04 8.61 8.34
CA SER A 98 -1.59 9.80 9.09
C SER A 98 -1.96 9.74 10.57
N LYS A 99 -3.11 9.14 10.92
CA LYS A 99 -3.52 8.93 12.31
C LYS A 99 -2.65 7.88 13.00
N LEU A 100 -2.35 6.78 12.31
CA LEU A 100 -1.51 5.69 12.83
C LEU A 100 -0.08 6.15 13.10
N VAL A 101 0.50 6.97 12.21
CA VAL A 101 1.84 7.54 12.41
C VAL A 101 1.82 8.89 13.13
N GLN A 102 0.65 9.34 13.60
CA GLN A 102 0.44 10.59 14.32
C GLN A 102 0.88 11.89 13.60
N SER A 103 1.15 11.84 12.30
CA SER A 103 1.65 12.98 11.52
C SER A 103 0.59 14.07 11.35
N GLN A 104 0.90 15.28 11.81
CA GLN A 104 0.08 16.49 11.62
C GLN A 104 0.48 17.31 10.40
N ASN A 105 1.55 16.92 9.70
CA ASN A 105 2.17 17.72 8.65
C ASN A 105 1.80 17.34 7.22
N VAL A 106 0.88 16.40 7.06
CA VAL A 106 0.32 16.00 5.77
C VAL A 106 -0.71 17.03 5.26
N PHE A 107 -1.63 17.45 6.13
CA PHE A 107 -2.81 18.24 5.74
C PHE A 107 -2.69 19.71 6.14
N THR A 108 -3.35 20.60 5.40
CA THR A 108 -3.40 22.05 5.71
C THR A 108 -4.25 22.38 6.93
N LYS A 109 -5.09 21.45 7.37
CA LYS A 109 -5.92 21.54 8.58
C LYS A 109 -5.49 20.46 9.58
N PRO A 110 -5.76 20.65 10.89
CA PRO A 110 -5.51 19.61 11.89
C PRO A 110 -6.12 18.27 11.49
N LEU A 111 -5.40 17.17 11.71
CA LEU A 111 -5.81 15.84 11.28
C LEU A 111 -7.19 15.44 11.81
N THR A 112 -7.50 15.81 13.06
CA THR A 112 -8.82 15.58 13.68
C THR A 112 -9.95 16.26 12.91
N LYS A 113 -9.71 17.46 12.39
CA LYS A 113 -10.68 18.19 11.57
C LYS A 113 -10.80 17.59 10.18
N VAL A 114 -9.70 17.18 9.56
CA VAL A 114 -9.71 16.48 8.27
C VAL A 114 -10.50 15.17 8.38
N ALA A 115 -10.23 14.38 9.42
CA ALA A 115 -10.95 13.14 9.69
C ALA A 115 -12.45 13.35 9.95
N LYS A 116 -12.86 14.47 10.57
CA LYS A 116 -14.27 14.81 10.76
C LYS A 116 -14.95 15.29 9.48
N ASP A 117 -14.24 16.12 8.71
CA ASP A 117 -14.77 16.80 7.51
C ASP A 117 -14.48 16.03 6.21
N TRP A 118 -14.04 14.76 6.29
CA TRP A 118 -13.50 14.02 5.14
C TRP A 118 -14.50 13.91 3.98
N LYS A 119 -15.80 13.69 4.26
CA LYS A 119 -16.85 13.56 3.23
C LYS A 119 -16.98 14.82 2.35
N PRO A 120 -17.19 16.03 2.90
CA PRO A 120 -17.16 17.26 2.12
C PRO A 120 -15.84 17.50 1.37
N LEU A 121 -14.70 17.02 1.88
CA LEU A 121 -13.42 17.15 1.19
C LEU A 121 -13.35 16.19 0.00
N TRP A 122 -13.75 14.93 0.19
CA TRP A 122 -13.83 13.92 -0.86
C TRP A 122 -14.76 14.33 -2.00
N GLN A 123 -15.97 14.81 -1.69
CA GLN A 123 -16.91 15.29 -2.70
C GLN A 123 -16.33 16.43 -3.56
N LYS A 124 -15.45 17.26 -2.99
CA LYS A 124 -14.74 18.31 -3.76
C LYS A 124 -13.64 17.76 -4.66
N ILE A 125 -13.03 16.64 -4.28
CA ILE A 125 -12.04 15.92 -5.11
C ILE A 125 -12.76 15.28 -6.30
N VAL A 126 -13.80 14.50 -6.04
CA VAL A 126 -14.51 13.72 -7.07
C VAL A 126 -15.25 14.60 -8.07
N LYS A 127 -15.92 15.67 -7.60
CA LYS A 127 -16.62 16.62 -8.49
C LYS A 127 -15.70 17.19 -9.58
N ASP A 128 -14.43 17.40 -9.26
CA ASP A 128 -13.44 17.95 -10.18
C ASP A 128 -12.80 16.89 -11.09
N ALA A 129 -12.74 15.65 -10.64
CA ALA A 129 -12.25 14.53 -11.45
C ALA A 129 -13.13 14.26 -12.68
N GLN A 130 -14.36 14.80 -12.75
CA GLN A 130 -15.38 14.54 -13.79
C GLN A 130 -15.63 13.05 -14.02
N ARG A 131 -15.29 12.19 -13.05
CA ARG A 131 -15.52 10.76 -13.06
C ARG A 131 -16.72 10.44 -12.19
N ASN A 132 -17.39 9.33 -12.52
CA ASN A 132 -18.22 8.63 -11.54
C ASN A 132 -17.33 8.28 -10.33
N GLU A 133 -17.91 8.22 -9.14
CA GLU A 133 -17.25 8.21 -7.82
C GLU A 133 -16.19 7.10 -7.60
N ASP A 134 -15.98 6.23 -8.59
CA ASP A 134 -15.47 4.87 -8.42
C ASP A 134 -13.98 4.70 -8.73
N VAL A 135 -13.28 5.68 -9.32
CA VAL A 135 -11.89 5.46 -9.78
C VAL A 135 -11.00 6.70 -9.67
N VAL A 136 -10.68 7.10 -8.43
CA VAL A 136 -9.53 7.97 -8.17
C VAL A 136 -8.46 7.14 -7.47
N ASP A 137 -7.42 6.80 -8.25
CA ASP A 137 -6.23 6.13 -7.74
C ASP A 137 -5.37 7.03 -6.85
N ILE A 138 -4.30 6.50 -6.26
CA ILE A 138 -3.51 7.25 -5.27
C ILE A 138 -2.91 8.51 -5.90
N ALA A 139 -2.29 8.39 -7.09
CA ALA A 139 -1.69 9.54 -7.78
C ALA A 139 -2.69 10.66 -8.06
N GLU A 140 -3.84 10.31 -8.64
CA GLU A 140 -4.88 11.29 -8.99
C GLU A 140 -5.47 11.94 -7.73
N MET A 141 -5.68 11.16 -6.66
CA MET A 141 -6.15 11.65 -5.36
C MET A 141 -5.17 12.68 -4.77
N LEU A 142 -3.87 12.41 -4.82
CA LEU A 142 -2.83 13.32 -4.31
C LEU A 142 -2.78 14.62 -5.13
N ASP A 143 -2.78 14.53 -6.47
CA ASP A 143 -2.75 15.70 -7.35
C ASP A 143 -3.96 16.61 -7.13
N LEU A 144 -5.17 16.04 -7.07
CA LEU A 144 -6.40 16.80 -6.81
C LEU A 144 -6.41 17.38 -5.40
N SER A 145 -5.95 16.64 -4.40
CA SER A 145 -5.89 17.13 -3.02
C SER A 145 -4.91 18.29 -2.84
N LEU A 146 -3.80 18.31 -3.58
CA LEU A 146 -2.88 19.45 -3.64
C LEU A 146 -3.51 20.66 -4.33
N GLN A 147 -4.17 20.47 -5.48
CA GLN A 147 -4.87 21.54 -6.19
C GLN A 147 -5.95 22.20 -5.31
N LYS A 148 -6.67 21.39 -4.52
CA LYS A 148 -7.69 21.85 -3.57
C LYS A 148 -7.11 22.39 -2.25
N ARG A 149 -5.79 22.36 -2.09
CA ARG A 149 -5.07 22.81 -0.88
C ARG A 149 -5.51 22.07 0.38
N PHE A 150 -5.84 20.79 0.26
CA PHE A 150 -6.09 19.91 1.41
C PHE A 150 -4.79 19.34 1.95
N LEU A 151 -3.84 19.05 1.06
CA LEU A 151 -2.47 18.66 1.40
C LEU A 151 -1.56 19.88 1.45
N LYS A 152 -0.58 19.87 2.37
CA LYS A 152 0.49 20.86 2.36
C LYS A 152 1.38 20.59 1.14
N PRO A 153 1.85 21.60 0.39
CA PRO A 153 2.85 21.37 -0.66
C PRO A 153 4.16 20.77 -0.14
N SER A 154 4.50 21.06 1.11
CA SER A 154 5.63 20.49 1.86
C SER A 154 5.26 19.20 2.59
N SER A 155 4.12 18.57 2.25
CA SER A 155 3.72 17.31 2.88
C SER A 155 4.79 16.27 2.63
N LYS A 156 5.26 15.63 3.69
CA LYS A 156 6.21 14.52 3.65
C LYS A 156 5.52 13.22 3.24
N ILE A 157 4.96 13.20 2.04
CA ILE A 157 4.35 12.01 1.43
C ILE A 157 5.34 11.48 0.42
N SER A 158 5.78 10.25 0.63
CA SER A 158 6.54 9.49 -0.37
C SER A 158 5.55 8.64 -1.16
N TYR A 159 5.53 8.83 -2.47
CA TYR A 159 4.67 8.08 -3.40
C TYR A 159 5.53 7.29 -4.37
N LEU A 160 5.19 6.03 -4.58
CA LEU A 160 5.85 5.17 -5.54
C LEU A 160 4.81 4.51 -6.46
N PRO A 161 4.79 4.88 -7.75
CA PRO A 161 4.00 4.13 -8.71
C PRO A 161 4.67 2.77 -8.90
N ILE A 162 3.91 1.68 -8.79
CA ILE A 162 4.42 0.32 -9.04
C ILE A 162 4.05 -0.13 -10.44
N ARG A 163 2.86 0.25 -10.94
CA ARG A 163 2.33 -0.17 -12.26
C ARG A 163 1.81 1.00 -13.09
N SER A 164 1.98 0.92 -14.41
CA SER A 164 1.44 1.89 -15.38
C SER A 164 -0.08 1.79 -15.55
N SER A 165 -0.75 2.93 -15.75
CA SER A 165 -2.19 2.98 -16.11
C SER A 165 -2.44 2.66 -17.59
N GLY A 166 -3.58 2.03 -17.89
CA GLY A 166 -4.11 1.89 -19.26
C GLY A 166 -3.54 0.77 -20.13
N ASN A 167 -2.49 0.06 -19.69
CA ASN A 167 -1.93 -1.07 -20.41
C ASN A 167 -2.41 -2.39 -19.81
N ARG A 168 -2.88 -3.33 -20.66
CA ARG A 168 -3.17 -4.73 -20.24
C ARG A 168 -1.93 -5.45 -19.68
N GLU A 169 -0.77 -4.92 -19.98
CA GLU A 169 0.55 -5.46 -19.73
C GLU A 169 1.29 -4.46 -18.83
N MET A 170 1.40 -4.78 -17.53
CA MET A 170 1.83 -3.89 -16.45
C MET A 170 3.32 -3.54 -16.57
N SER A 171 3.66 -2.29 -16.89
CA SER A 171 5.05 -1.80 -16.74
C SER A 171 5.35 -1.57 -15.26
N PHE A 172 6.49 -2.05 -14.78
CA PHE A 172 6.90 -1.92 -13.37
C PHE A 172 7.98 -0.87 -13.17
N ASN A 173 7.92 -0.15 -12.05
CA ASN A 173 8.93 0.81 -11.69
C ASN A 173 10.21 0.10 -11.21
N LYS A 174 11.29 0.26 -11.97
CA LYS A 174 12.59 -0.38 -11.67
C LYS A 174 13.51 0.47 -10.80
N SER A 175 13.12 1.70 -10.45
CA SER A 175 13.97 2.63 -9.69
C SER A 175 14.32 2.12 -8.29
N PHE A 176 13.48 1.25 -7.71
CA PHE A 176 13.69 0.67 -6.39
C PHE A 176 14.21 -0.78 -6.44
N TYR A 177 14.58 -1.28 -7.62
CA TYR A 177 14.96 -2.68 -7.76
C TYR A 177 16.29 -2.96 -7.07
N THR A 178 16.26 -3.97 -6.21
CA THR A 178 17.38 -4.51 -5.47
C THR A 178 18.07 -5.59 -6.29
N PRO A 179 19.40 -5.79 -6.17
CA PRO A 179 20.10 -6.85 -6.89
C PRO A 179 19.51 -8.26 -6.63
N ILE A 180 19.33 -9.05 -7.69
CA ILE A 180 18.75 -10.41 -7.63
C ILE A 180 19.45 -11.33 -6.60
N PRO A 181 20.80 -11.35 -6.45
CA PRO A 181 21.45 -12.19 -5.43
C PRO A 181 21.01 -11.87 -4.00
N GLU A 182 20.70 -10.61 -3.70
CA GLU A 182 20.21 -10.18 -2.39
C GLU A 182 18.80 -10.70 -2.16
N LEU A 183 17.92 -10.61 -3.16
CA LEU A 183 16.56 -11.17 -3.10
C LEU A 183 16.58 -12.69 -2.92
N SER A 184 17.45 -13.39 -3.67
CA SER A 184 17.64 -14.84 -3.57
C SER A 184 18.04 -15.24 -2.15
N THR A 185 18.95 -14.49 -1.54
CA THR A 185 19.38 -14.70 -0.14
C THR A 185 18.24 -14.41 0.83
N ARG A 186 17.57 -13.26 0.69
CA ARG A 186 16.48 -12.81 1.58
C ARG A 186 15.33 -13.79 1.63
N TYR A 187 14.91 -14.31 0.47
CA TYR A 187 13.75 -15.20 0.35
C TYR A 187 14.12 -16.68 0.33
N SER A 188 15.41 -17.03 0.32
CA SER A 188 15.89 -18.42 0.20
C SER A 188 15.32 -19.12 -1.04
N VAL A 189 15.32 -18.41 -2.18
CA VAL A 189 14.77 -18.85 -3.47
C VAL A 189 15.87 -18.81 -4.53
N SER A 190 15.84 -19.71 -5.52
CA SER A 190 16.87 -19.75 -6.57
C SER A 190 16.85 -18.48 -7.42
N ILE A 191 18.01 -18.08 -7.96
CA ILE A 191 18.12 -16.92 -8.87
C ILE A 191 17.17 -17.09 -10.07
N ALA A 192 17.02 -18.31 -10.60
CA ALA A 192 16.14 -18.59 -11.72
C ALA A 192 14.67 -18.28 -11.40
N ASP A 193 14.21 -18.68 -10.21
CA ASP A 193 12.84 -18.42 -9.75
C ASP A 193 12.61 -16.93 -9.45
N ILE A 194 13.61 -16.23 -8.90
CA ILE A 194 13.55 -14.77 -8.75
C ILE A 194 13.41 -14.11 -10.12
N THR A 195 14.28 -14.45 -11.08
CA THR A 195 14.26 -13.85 -12.43
C THR A 195 12.93 -14.12 -13.15
N ALA A 196 12.31 -15.28 -12.93
CA ALA A 196 11.03 -15.63 -13.53
C ALA A 196 9.87 -14.71 -13.09
N ALA A 197 9.94 -14.14 -11.89
CA ALA A 197 8.92 -13.27 -11.31
C ALA A 197 9.52 -12.08 -10.57
N GLU A 198 10.54 -11.45 -11.16
CA GLU A 198 11.42 -10.49 -10.47
C GLU A 198 10.63 -9.40 -9.73
N PHE A 199 9.66 -8.78 -10.41
CA PHE A 199 8.86 -7.71 -9.85
C PHE A 199 8.09 -8.10 -8.57
N VAL A 200 7.70 -9.38 -8.42
CA VAL A 200 7.01 -9.85 -7.20
C VAL A 200 7.95 -9.78 -6.01
N TYR A 201 9.18 -10.26 -6.17
CA TYR A 201 10.18 -10.25 -5.12
C TYR A 201 10.71 -8.83 -4.85
N GLN A 202 10.80 -7.98 -5.87
CA GLN A 202 11.14 -6.57 -5.70
C GLN A 202 10.07 -5.85 -4.88
N ASN A 203 8.79 -6.08 -5.20
CA ASN A 203 7.67 -5.55 -4.41
C ASN A 203 7.70 -6.07 -2.98
N ALA A 204 7.91 -7.38 -2.80
CA ALA A 204 8.04 -7.99 -1.48
C ALA A 204 9.15 -7.32 -0.65
N PHE A 205 10.32 -7.15 -1.25
CA PHE A 205 11.48 -6.57 -0.58
C PHE A 205 11.23 -5.11 -0.20
N TYR A 206 10.63 -4.34 -1.11
CA TYR A 206 10.27 -2.96 -0.86
C TYR A 206 9.29 -2.84 0.32
N ILE A 207 8.18 -3.61 0.30
CA ILE A 207 7.15 -3.56 1.34
C ILE A 207 7.71 -3.98 2.70
N GLU A 208 8.36 -5.15 2.76
CA GLU A 208 8.88 -5.69 4.03
C GLU A 208 9.96 -4.78 4.62
N THR A 209 10.85 -4.22 3.81
CA THR A 209 11.90 -3.30 4.27
C THR A 209 11.33 -2.05 4.92
N HIS A 210 10.32 -1.42 4.31
CA HIS A 210 9.71 -0.22 4.88
C HIS A 210 8.95 -0.54 6.18
N LEU A 211 8.20 -1.65 6.21
CA LEU A 211 7.53 -2.08 7.42
C LEU A 211 8.54 -2.35 8.55
N SER A 212 9.67 -3.00 8.25
CA SER A 212 10.77 -3.24 9.20
C SER A 212 11.42 -1.94 9.72
N LYS A 213 11.36 -0.86 8.94
CA LYS A 213 11.78 0.49 9.35
C LYS A 213 10.69 1.26 10.10
N ASN A 214 9.64 0.59 10.55
CA ASN A 214 8.48 1.21 11.22
C ASN A 214 7.75 2.24 10.36
N LEU A 215 7.69 2.01 9.04
CA LEU A 215 6.94 2.82 8.09
C LEU A 215 5.72 2.04 7.58
N PRO A 216 4.51 2.30 8.10
CA PRO A 216 3.28 1.80 7.52
C PRO A 216 3.09 2.31 6.10
N LEU A 217 2.57 1.46 5.24
CA LEU A 217 2.42 1.74 3.81
C LEU A 217 0.96 1.75 3.42
N VAL A 218 0.50 2.78 2.75
CA VAL A 218 -0.80 2.76 2.06
C VAL A 218 -0.60 2.07 0.71
N ILE A 219 -1.27 0.95 0.51
CA ILE A 219 -1.13 0.10 -0.67
C ILE A 219 -2.45 0.07 -1.43
N ASN A 220 -2.42 0.37 -2.73
CA ASN A 220 -3.52 0.06 -3.64
C ASN A 220 -3.32 -1.32 -4.26
N PHE A 221 -4.21 -2.26 -4.00
CA PHE A 221 -4.24 -3.57 -4.66
C PHE A 221 -5.68 -4.06 -4.82
N ALA A 222 -5.95 -4.78 -5.91
CA ALA A 222 -7.30 -5.29 -6.23
C ALA A 222 -8.41 -4.22 -6.07
N GLU A 223 -8.14 -2.99 -6.53
CA GLU A 223 -9.07 -1.85 -6.54
C GLU A 223 -9.48 -1.33 -5.16
N HIS A 224 -8.82 -1.83 -4.11
CA HIS A 224 -8.98 -1.32 -2.75
C HIS A 224 -7.66 -0.75 -2.23
N THR A 225 -7.75 0.31 -1.43
CA THR A 225 -6.59 0.97 -0.85
C THR A 225 -6.67 0.87 0.67
N ARG A 226 -5.59 0.41 1.31
CA ARG A 226 -5.54 0.14 2.75
C ARG A 226 -4.16 0.46 3.32
N THR A 227 -4.08 0.64 4.64
CA THR A 227 -2.79 0.86 5.32
C THR A 227 -2.22 -0.46 5.82
N CYS A 228 -1.16 -0.96 5.18
CA CYS A 228 -0.38 -2.09 5.65
C CYS A 228 0.46 -1.68 6.85
N VAL A 229 0.33 -2.42 7.95
CA VAL A 229 0.98 -2.14 9.23
C VAL A 229 1.87 -3.27 9.71
N GLY A 230 1.89 -4.41 9.03
CA GLY A 230 2.77 -5.51 9.38
C GLY A 230 2.79 -6.63 8.35
N TYR A 231 3.78 -7.51 8.48
CA TYR A 231 3.92 -8.71 7.68
C TYR A 231 4.35 -9.89 8.55
N ASN A 232 4.11 -11.10 8.08
CA ASN A 232 4.71 -12.32 8.62
C ASN A 232 5.15 -13.27 7.48
N ASN A 233 5.35 -14.55 7.79
CA ASN A 233 5.76 -15.56 6.81
C ASN A 233 4.79 -15.70 5.62
N THR A 234 3.49 -15.53 5.85
CA THR A 234 2.44 -15.84 4.87
C THR A 234 1.62 -14.62 4.48
N SER A 235 1.52 -13.63 5.35
CA SER A 235 0.45 -12.63 5.27
C SER A 235 0.94 -11.21 5.55
N LEU A 236 0.19 -10.25 5.02
CA LEU A 236 0.23 -8.85 5.41
C LEU A 236 -0.95 -8.54 6.33
N LEU A 237 -0.71 -7.69 7.33
CA LEU A 237 -1.73 -7.10 8.18
C LEU A 237 -2.03 -5.68 7.71
N PHE A 238 -3.31 -5.40 7.51
CA PHE A 238 -3.82 -4.10 7.14
C PHE A 238 -4.74 -3.53 8.21
N CYS A 239 -4.61 -2.23 8.46
CA CYS A 239 -5.65 -1.40 9.04
C CYS A 239 -6.58 -0.93 7.91
N ASP A 240 -7.83 -1.40 7.94
CA ASP A 240 -8.82 -1.16 6.89
C ASP A 240 -9.58 0.16 7.09
N ASN A 241 -10.28 0.63 6.05
CA ASN A 241 -11.04 1.88 6.07
C ASN A 241 -12.53 1.66 6.30
N TRP A 242 -12.87 0.63 7.05
CA TRP A 242 -14.25 0.25 7.27
C TRP A 242 -14.52 0.12 8.76
N THR A 243 -15.78 0.31 9.17
CA THR A 243 -16.19 0.22 10.57
C THR A 243 -15.65 -1.05 11.27
N PRO A 244 -15.16 -0.95 12.52
CA PRO A 244 -14.60 -2.09 13.21
C PRO A 244 -15.65 -3.06 13.75
N ASN A 245 -16.93 -2.71 13.72
CA ASN A 245 -18.00 -3.55 14.29
C ASN A 245 -18.50 -4.65 13.35
N ILE A 246 -17.73 -5.02 12.32
CA ILE A 246 -18.11 -6.07 11.38
C ILE A 246 -16.97 -7.06 11.15
N GLU A 247 -17.40 -8.28 10.83
CA GLU A 247 -16.59 -9.37 10.30
C GLU A 247 -17.14 -9.72 8.92
N VAL A 248 -16.22 -9.84 7.98
CA VAL A 248 -16.45 -10.29 6.61
C VAL A 248 -15.47 -11.42 6.33
N ARG A 249 -16.04 -12.59 6.05
CA ARG A 249 -15.28 -13.72 5.51
C ARG A 249 -15.52 -13.78 4.02
N ASP A 250 -14.43 -13.70 3.27
CA ASP A 250 -14.43 -14.02 1.87
C ASP A 250 -13.76 -15.39 1.71
N ASP A 251 -14.55 -16.40 1.32
CA ASP A 251 -14.07 -17.79 1.09
C ASP A 251 -13.36 -17.90 -0.28
N THR A 252 -12.73 -16.82 -0.74
CA THR A 252 -12.10 -16.71 -2.07
C THR A 252 -10.63 -17.06 -2.02
N VAL A 253 -10.00 -17.10 -3.21
CA VAL A 253 -8.61 -17.55 -3.43
C VAL A 253 -7.57 -16.76 -2.61
N TYR A 254 -7.94 -15.59 -2.07
CA TYR A 254 -7.05 -14.74 -1.28
C TYR A 254 -7.02 -15.06 0.22
N GLU A 255 -7.96 -15.89 0.72
CA GLU A 255 -8.26 -16.02 2.15
C GLU A 255 -8.26 -14.66 2.86
N SER A 256 -8.91 -13.66 2.24
CA SER A 256 -8.94 -12.32 2.82
C SER A 256 -9.92 -12.31 3.97
N TYR A 257 -9.38 -12.28 5.18
CA TYR A 257 -10.17 -12.16 6.40
C TYR A 257 -10.25 -10.71 6.80
N TRP A 258 -11.46 -10.14 6.84
CA TRP A 258 -11.68 -8.81 7.40
C TRP A 258 -12.47 -8.93 8.70
N LYS A 259 -11.90 -8.41 9.78
CA LYS A 259 -12.55 -8.38 11.09
C LYS A 259 -12.02 -7.24 11.91
N ALA A 260 -12.90 -6.61 12.69
CA ALA A 260 -12.49 -5.62 13.68
C ALA A 260 -11.72 -4.43 13.07
N GLY A 261 -12.02 -4.05 11.83
CA GLY A 261 -11.31 -2.98 11.12
C GLY A 261 -9.88 -3.36 10.68
N LEU A 262 -9.52 -4.64 10.73
CA LEU A 262 -8.25 -5.17 10.26
C LEU A 262 -8.49 -6.20 9.15
N SER A 263 -7.60 -6.25 8.17
CA SER A 263 -7.58 -7.35 7.20
C SER A 263 -6.25 -8.08 7.19
N VAL A 264 -6.32 -9.40 7.03
CA VAL A 264 -5.17 -10.28 6.86
C VAL A 264 -5.28 -10.89 5.47
N VAL A 265 -4.22 -10.75 4.67
CA VAL A 265 -4.22 -11.12 3.26
C VAL A 265 -2.93 -11.86 2.95
N ASP A 266 -2.99 -12.90 2.11
CA ASP A 266 -1.80 -13.53 1.56
C ASP A 266 -0.86 -12.48 0.93
N LYS A 267 0.40 -12.47 1.38
CA LYS A 267 1.33 -11.40 1.00
C LYS A 267 1.73 -11.48 -0.46
N TRP A 268 1.82 -12.69 -1.01
CA TRP A 268 2.23 -12.91 -2.40
C TRP A 268 1.16 -12.45 -3.39
N ALA A 269 -0.12 -12.58 -3.04
CA ALA A 269 -1.21 -11.98 -3.79
C ALA A 269 -1.06 -10.46 -3.88
N VAL A 270 -0.76 -9.80 -2.76
CA VAL A 270 -0.56 -8.34 -2.74
C VAL A 270 0.65 -7.94 -3.58
N TYR A 271 1.81 -8.58 -3.38
CA TYR A 271 3.03 -8.28 -4.16
C TYR A 271 2.83 -8.49 -5.66
N SER A 272 1.99 -9.46 -6.03
CA SER A 272 1.65 -9.79 -7.41
C SER A 272 0.61 -8.89 -8.05
N TRP A 273 -0.09 -8.04 -7.30
CA TRP A 273 -1.21 -7.22 -7.83
C TRP A 273 -1.27 -5.78 -7.33
N MET A 274 -0.35 -5.35 -6.46
CA MET A 274 -0.26 -3.96 -6.02
C MET A 274 0.05 -3.02 -7.19
N ARG A 275 -0.64 -1.87 -7.23
CA ARG A 275 -0.54 -0.88 -8.31
C ARG A 275 0.27 0.34 -7.89
N GLU A 276 0.12 0.77 -6.64
CA GLU A 276 0.71 1.98 -6.09
C GLU A 276 0.96 1.80 -4.60
N VAL A 277 1.97 2.53 -4.10
CA VAL A 277 2.26 2.62 -2.68
C VAL A 277 2.50 4.07 -2.29
N LEU A 278 2.13 4.44 -1.08
CA LEU A 278 2.63 5.64 -0.43
C LEU A 278 2.93 5.39 1.04
N TYR A 279 3.70 6.27 1.64
CA TYR A 279 3.85 6.36 3.09
C TYR A 279 4.04 7.80 3.51
N VAL A 280 3.74 8.07 4.78
CA VAL A 280 3.94 9.37 5.40
C VAL A 280 5.25 9.31 6.18
N VAL A 281 6.13 10.25 5.89
CA VAL A 281 7.41 10.41 6.59
C VAL A 281 7.21 11.46 7.69
N ASP A 282 7.50 11.11 8.94
CA ASP A 282 7.41 12.07 10.03
C ASP A 282 8.65 12.99 10.07
N ASP A 283 8.58 14.07 10.84
CA ASP A 283 9.68 15.03 10.95
C ASP A 283 10.96 14.45 11.57
N ASP A 284 10.82 13.42 12.39
CA ASP A 284 11.93 12.73 13.07
C ASP A 284 12.49 11.53 12.27
N TYR A 285 12.00 11.28 11.06
CA TYR A 285 12.53 10.21 10.21
C TYR A 285 13.77 10.71 9.48
N GLU A 286 14.95 10.45 10.04
CA GLU A 286 16.21 10.53 9.32
C GLU A 286 16.34 9.29 8.43
N GLU A 287 16.27 9.49 7.12
CA GLU A 287 16.57 8.46 6.14
C GLU A 287 18.07 8.15 6.25
N GLU A 288 18.44 7.04 6.92
CA GLU A 288 19.81 6.55 6.87
C GLU A 288 20.18 6.28 5.40
N ASP A 289 21.09 7.11 4.89
CA ASP A 289 21.61 7.19 3.51
C ASP A 289 21.49 5.89 2.70
N GLY A 290 20.76 5.95 1.59
CA GLY A 290 20.57 4.76 0.76
C GLY A 290 20.11 4.93 -0.69
N VAL A 291 19.92 6.14 -1.24
CA VAL A 291 19.75 6.32 -2.70
C VAL A 291 20.44 7.62 -3.11
N LYS A 292 21.63 7.52 -3.68
CA LYS A 292 22.28 8.64 -4.36
C LYS A 292 21.38 9.05 -5.53
N GLU A 293 20.71 10.18 -5.38
CA GLU A 293 20.17 10.93 -6.52
C GLU A 293 21.28 11.13 -7.56
N GLY A 294 20.94 10.82 -8.81
CA GLY A 294 21.59 11.30 -10.04
C GLY A 294 23.11 11.46 -10.03
N ARG A 295 23.84 10.44 -10.48
CA ARG A 295 25.05 10.73 -11.26
C ARG A 295 24.60 11.42 -12.54
N SER A 296 24.77 12.74 -12.62
CA SER A 296 24.82 13.43 -13.89
C SER A 296 25.97 12.82 -14.69
N VAL A 297 25.63 12.21 -15.82
CA VAL A 297 26.60 11.87 -16.86
C VAL A 297 26.82 13.16 -17.62
N ASP A 298 27.66 14.04 -17.08
CA ASP A 298 28.28 15.18 -17.77
C ASP A 298 29.36 15.73 -16.85
N ASP A 299 30.62 15.44 -17.22
CA ASP A 299 31.87 16.17 -16.97
C ASP A 299 33.03 15.18 -17.29
N ALA A 300 33.42 15.12 -18.58
CA ALA A 300 34.67 15.68 -19.10
C ALA A 300 35.90 14.90 -18.61
N ILE A 301 36.47 14.00 -19.45
CA ILE A 301 37.61 14.29 -20.33
C ILE A 301 38.57 15.31 -19.69
N GLU A 302 39.59 14.80 -19.01
CA GLU A 302 40.91 15.43 -19.04
C GLU A 302 41.94 14.40 -19.45
N ILE A 303 42.67 14.80 -20.48
CA ILE A 303 43.84 14.19 -21.06
C ILE A 303 45.02 14.64 -20.20
N ASP A 304 45.82 13.69 -19.72
CA ASP A 304 47.29 13.77 -19.71
C ASP A 304 47.89 12.36 -19.66
#